data_AF-T0Y8H6-F1
#
_entry.id   AF-T0Y8H6-F1
#
_cell.length_a   1.000
_cell.length_b   1.000
_cell.length_c   1.000
_cell.angle_alpha   90.00
_cell.angle_beta   90.00
_cell.angle_gamma   90.00
#
_symmetry.space_group_name_H-M   'P 1'
#
loop_
_entity.id
_entity.type
_entity.pdbx_description
1 polymer ?
#
loop_
_entity_poly.entity_id
_entity_poly.type
_entity_poly.pdbx_seq_one_letter_code
_entity_poly.pdbx_strand_id
1 'polypeptide(L)'
;MANPNRNYKKRSITTVSDTVNRIMKDLKANADTEFKKSEERLGINVSKAYGVQLPVLRSIAKRTGTDQRVAEELWKSGVHEARILASMIYDPDSVTDRQLETLVKGIDSWDLCDNCCSELFSNTVYADKKIDEWTKRSEEYVKRAGFVMIAYKALRDANASNSDFRRLFKQITDAASDERNYVKKAVSWALREIGKRNVTLNTDAIHLAEELAKQDSDSAQWISKSVISELKSEKIQNRLKAQTGHR
;
A
#
# COMPACT_ATOMS: atom_id res chain seq x y z
N MET A 1 -20.82 49.99 37.96
CA MET A 1 -20.83 50.04 36.49
C MET A 1 -19.88 48.96 35.97
N ALA A 2 -20.41 47.86 35.44
CA ALA A 2 -19.62 46.75 34.89
C ALA A 2 -19.96 46.61 33.39
N ASN A 3 -18.92 46.61 32.56
CA ASN A 3 -18.98 46.68 31.10
C ASN A 3 -19.49 45.35 30.48
N PRO A 4 -20.63 45.32 29.76
CA PRO A 4 -21.16 44.11 29.14
C PRO A 4 -20.74 44.07 27.67
N ASN A 5 -19.47 43.76 27.40
CA ASN A 5 -19.07 43.46 26.02
C ASN A 5 -17.87 42.51 25.97
N ARG A 6 -18.11 41.25 26.38
CA ARG A 6 -17.25 40.13 25.96
C ARG A 6 -17.88 39.51 24.71
N ASN A 7 -17.39 39.96 23.56
CA ASN A 7 -17.58 39.31 22.27
C ASN A 7 -17.04 37.87 22.33
N TYR A 8 -17.91 36.90 22.61
CA TYR A 8 -17.61 35.50 22.36
C TYR A 8 -17.61 35.29 20.84
N LYS A 9 -16.42 35.31 20.22
CA LYS A 9 -16.23 34.76 18.87
C LYS A 9 -16.74 33.32 18.90
N LYS A 10 -17.92 33.08 18.31
CA LYS A 10 -18.41 31.74 17.96
C LYS A 10 -17.33 31.09 17.08
N ARG A 11 -16.49 30.21 17.65
CA ARG A 11 -15.74 29.23 16.85
C ARG A 11 -16.79 28.37 16.16
N SER A 12 -16.91 28.45 14.84
CA SER A 12 -17.80 27.54 14.10
C SER A 12 -17.37 26.11 14.38
N ILE A 13 -18.28 25.28 14.87
CA ILE A 13 -18.07 23.84 14.96
C ILE A 13 -18.04 23.35 13.52
N THR A 14 -16.85 23.07 12.98
CA THR A 14 -16.71 22.47 11.65
C THR A 14 -17.28 21.06 11.72
N THR A 15 -18.29 20.76 10.91
CA THR A 15 -18.88 19.43 10.84
C THR A 15 -18.04 18.49 9.97
N VAL A 16 -18.26 17.17 10.08
CA VAL A 16 -17.65 16.18 9.17
C VAL A 16 -17.95 16.54 7.71
N SER A 17 -19.19 16.95 7.43
CA SER A 17 -19.61 17.36 6.08
C SER A 17 -18.84 18.60 5.59
N ASP A 18 -18.62 19.60 6.44
CA ASP A 18 -17.84 20.79 6.08
C ASP A 18 -16.39 20.43 5.73
N THR A 19 -15.78 19.55 6.52
CA THR A 19 -14.41 19.08 6.27
C THR A 19 -14.32 18.29 4.96
N VAL A 20 -15.25 17.35 4.72
CA VAL A 20 -15.30 16.58 3.47
C VAL A 20 -15.49 17.50 2.28
N ASN A 21 -16.45 18.43 2.33
CA ASN A 21 -16.72 19.37 1.25
C ASN A 21 -15.49 20.24 0.93
N ARG A 22 -14.76 20.69 1.96
CA ARG A 22 -13.51 21.41 1.80
C ARG A 22 -12.45 20.55 1.13
N ILE A 23 -12.25 19.31 1.57
CA ILE A 23 -11.27 18.39 0.96
C ILE A 23 -11.64 18.12 -0.51
N MET A 24 -12.90 17.85 -0.81
CA MET A 24 -13.35 17.60 -2.18
C MET A 24 -13.15 18.83 -3.08
N LYS A 25 -13.33 20.05 -2.54
CA LYS A 25 -13.02 21.29 -3.25
C LYS A 25 -11.52 21.45 -3.49
N ASP A 26 -10.69 21.17 -2.48
CA ASP A 26 -9.23 21.22 -2.60
C ASP A 26 -8.73 20.23 -3.65
N LEU A 27 -9.26 19.01 -3.66
CA LEU A 27 -8.93 17.99 -4.67
C LEU A 27 -9.27 18.47 -6.08
N LYS A 28 -10.49 18.99 -6.30
CA LYS A 28 -10.90 19.55 -7.60
C LYS A 28 -10.05 20.74 -8.03
N ALA A 29 -9.66 21.60 -7.10
CA ALA A 29 -8.81 22.76 -7.39
C ALA A 29 -7.38 22.37 -7.80
N ASN A 30 -6.93 21.16 -7.44
CA ASN A 30 -5.63 20.61 -7.80
C ASN A 30 -5.74 19.51 -8.88
N ALA A 31 -6.86 19.43 -9.58
CA ALA A 31 -7.06 18.47 -10.67
C ALA A 31 -6.10 18.77 -11.83
N ASP A 32 -5.41 17.74 -12.31
CA ASP A 32 -4.50 17.82 -13.45
C ASP A 32 -4.89 16.77 -14.51
N THR A 33 -5.36 17.25 -15.66
CA THR A 33 -5.84 16.39 -16.74
C THR A 33 -4.71 15.63 -17.42
N GLU A 34 -3.52 16.21 -17.52
CA GLU A 34 -2.37 15.51 -18.12
C GLU A 34 -1.83 14.44 -17.17
N PHE A 35 -1.81 14.73 -15.87
CA PHE A 35 -1.50 13.70 -14.87
C PHE A 35 -2.53 12.56 -14.90
N LYS A 36 -3.83 12.87 -14.95
CA LYS A 36 -4.90 11.87 -15.08
C LYS A 36 -4.72 10.97 -16.32
N LYS A 37 -4.36 11.56 -17.48
CA LYS A 37 -4.07 10.77 -18.70
C LYS A 37 -2.85 9.88 -18.52
N SER A 38 -1.83 10.35 -17.80
CA SER A 38 -0.66 9.54 -17.46
C SER A 38 -1.05 8.33 -16.60
N GLU A 39 -1.88 8.55 -15.58
CA GLU A 39 -2.41 7.48 -14.72
C GLU A 39 -3.21 6.44 -15.52
N GLU A 40 -4.06 6.88 -16.44
CA GLU A 40 -4.80 6.00 -17.34
C GLU A 40 -3.87 5.11 -18.18
N ARG A 41 -2.79 5.67 -18.74
CA ARG A 41 -1.77 4.91 -19.48
C ARG A 41 -1.04 3.87 -18.61
N LEU A 42 -1.01 4.07 -17.29
CA LEU A 42 -0.47 3.12 -16.31
C LEU A 42 -1.50 2.07 -15.86
N GLY A 43 -2.71 2.08 -16.43
CA GLY A 43 -3.80 1.15 -16.10
C GLY A 43 -4.46 1.45 -14.76
N ILE A 44 -4.48 2.71 -14.33
CA ILE A 44 -5.26 3.15 -13.16
C ILE A 44 -6.70 3.42 -13.61
N ASN A 45 -7.68 3.04 -12.79
CA ASN A 45 -9.08 3.34 -13.06
C ASN A 45 -9.38 4.83 -12.82
N VAL A 46 -9.41 5.60 -13.91
CA VAL A 46 -9.59 7.06 -13.86
C VAL A 46 -11.04 7.53 -14.00
N SER A 47 -12.03 6.62 -13.99
CA SER A 47 -13.46 6.94 -14.20
C SER A 47 -13.99 7.99 -13.21
N LYS A 48 -13.50 7.98 -11.98
CA LYS A 48 -13.81 8.96 -10.92
C LYS A 48 -12.56 9.67 -10.38
N ALA A 49 -11.48 9.71 -11.15
CA ALA A 49 -10.24 10.40 -10.77
C ALA A 49 -10.25 11.87 -11.20
N TYR A 50 -9.60 12.71 -10.41
CA TYR A 50 -9.34 14.12 -10.73
C TYR A 50 -7.93 14.35 -11.30
N GLY A 51 -7.01 13.39 -11.15
CA GLY A 51 -5.60 13.53 -11.48
C GLY A 51 -4.85 14.38 -10.46
N VAL A 52 -5.01 14.11 -9.15
CA VAL A 52 -4.28 14.87 -8.12
C VAL A 52 -3.02 14.13 -7.70
N GLN A 53 -1.87 14.79 -7.80
CA GLN A 53 -0.59 14.17 -7.48
C GLN A 53 -0.44 13.84 -5.98
N LEU A 54 0.24 12.72 -5.68
CA LEU A 54 0.44 12.22 -4.32
C LEU A 54 1.03 13.24 -3.31
N PRO A 55 1.99 14.12 -3.67
CA PRO A 55 2.48 15.16 -2.76
C PRO A 55 1.38 16.13 -2.29
N VAL A 56 0.43 16.45 -3.16
CA VAL A 56 -0.74 17.28 -2.82
C VAL A 56 -1.65 16.53 -1.85
N LEU A 57 -1.92 15.25 -2.11
CA LEU A 57 -2.73 14.40 -1.20
C LEU A 57 -2.11 14.33 0.20
N ARG A 58 -0.80 14.10 0.29
CA ARG A 58 -0.07 14.10 1.57
C ARG A 58 -0.14 15.45 2.28
N SER A 59 -0.08 16.56 1.54
CA SER A 59 -0.26 17.90 2.10
C SER A 59 -1.65 18.10 2.68
N ILE A 60 -2.71 17.66 1.98
CA ILE A 60 -4.08 17.75 2.48
C ILE A 60 -4.28 16.83 3.69
N ALA A 61 -3.80 15.58 3.64
CA ALA A 61 -3.85 14.62 4.74
C ALA A 61 -3.17 15.19 5.99
N LYS A 62 -1.97 15.75 5.85
CA LYS A 62 -1.23 16.39 6.96
C LYS A 62 -2.01 17.54 7.61
N ARG A 63 -2.71 18.37 6.81
CA ARG A 63 -3.55 19.46 7.34
C ARG A 63 -4.82 18.96 8.00
N THR A 64 -5.34 17.81 7.56
CA THR A 64 -6.58 17.22 8.07
C THR A 64 -6.33 16.48 9.38
N GLY A 65 -5.21 15.76 9.47
CA GLY A 65 -4.92 14.85 10.58
C GLY A 65 -5.76 13.58 10.49
N THR A 66 -5.62 12.72 11.51
CA THR A 66 -6.40 11.48 11.63
C THR A 66 -7.85 11.80 12.01
N ASP A 67 -8.80 11.35 11.17
CA ASP A 67 -10.24 11.51 11.42
C ASP A 67 -11.01 10.37 10.74
N GLN A 68 -11.43 9.40 11.55
CA GLN A 68 -12.16 8.21 11.11
C GLN A 68 -13.43 8.53 10.32
N ARG A 69 -14.21 9.53 10.76
CA ARG A 69 -15.51 9.84 10.15
C ARG A 69 -15.33 10.53 8.81
N VAL A 70 -14.33 11.42 8.70
CA VAL A 70 -13.98 12.04 7.42
C VAL A 70 -13.42 11.01 6.45
N ALA A 71 -12.55 10.11 6.92
CA ALA A 71 -11.99 9.02 6.10
C ALA A 71 -13.09 8.15 5.48
N GLU A 72 -14.09 7.77 6.27
CA GLU A 72 -15.24 6.97 5.80
C GLU A 72 -16.05 7.68 4.73
N GLU A 73 -16.34 8.97 4.91
CA GLU A 73 -17.10 9.75 3.92
C GLU A 73 -16.30 9.99 2.64
N LEU A 74 -14.99 10.25 2.74
CA LEU A 74 -14.12 10.34 1.58
C LEU A 74 -14.04 9.02 0.82
N TRP A 75 -13.96 7.89 1.54
CA TRP A 75 -13.96 6.57 0.92
C TRP A 75 -15.26 6.30 0.16
N LYS A 76 -16.41 6.59 0.79
CA LYS A 76 -17.75 6.41 0.19
C LYS A 76 -17.98 7.27 -1.05
N SER A 77 -17.27 8.39 -1.20
CA SER A 77 -17.37 9.24 -2.40
C SER A 77 -17.04 8.48 -3.69
N GLY A 78 -16.20 7.45 -3.61
CA GLY A 78 -15.70 6.68 -4.74
C GLY A 78 -14.77 7.47 -5.67
N VAL A 79 -14.38 8.69 -5.30
CA VAL A 79 -13.36 9.47 -6.02
C VAL A 79 -11.99 8.87 -5.72
N HIS A 80 -11.20 8.65 -6.76
CA HIS A 80 -9.93 7.92 -6.68
C HIS A 80 -8.99 8.51 -5.63
N GLU A 81 -8.70 9.80 -5.74
CA GLU A 81 -7.77 10.49 -4.84
C GLU A 81 -8.37 10.74 -3.46
N ALA A 82 -9.70 10.80 -3.34
CA ALA A 82 -10.37 10.85 -2.05
C ALA A 82 -10.21 9.52 -1.29
N ARG A 83 -10.26 8.37 -1.97
CA ARG A 83 -10.00 7.05 -1.37
C ARG A 83 -8.53 6.89 -0.96
N ILE A 84 -7.59 7.35 -1.78
CA ILE A 84 -6.16 7.39 -1.41
C ILE A 84 -5.98 8.27 -0.17
N LEU A 85 -6.54 9.48 -0.16
CA LEU A 85 -6.46 10.39 0.98
C LEU A 85 -7.10 9.79 2.23
N ALA A 86 -8.24 9.11 2.10
CA ALA A 86 -8.90 8.42 3.20
C ALA A 86 -7.95 7.42 3.87
N SER A 87 -7.19 6.63 3.11
CA SER A 87 -6.19 5.69 3.66
C SER A 87 -5.11 6.37 4.50
N MET A 88 -4.79 7.64 4.24
CA MET A 88 -3.81 8.41 5.00
C MET A 88 -4.34 9.01 6.31
N ILE A 89 -5.67 9.11 6.45
CA ILE A 89 -6.31 9.79 7.59
C ILE A 89 -7.18 8.86 8.44
N TYR A 90 -7.34 7.60 8.04
CA TYR A 90 -7.86 6.55 8.92
C TYR A 90 -6.97 6.39 10.15
N ASP A 91 -7.56 6.06 11.29
CA ASP A 91 -6.82 5.66 12.49
C ASP A 91 -6.56 4.15 12.45
N PRO A 92 -5.32 3.67 12.19
CA PRO A 92 -5.04 2.25 12.07
C PRO A 92 -5.37 1.44 13.33
N ASP A 93 -5.37 2.07 14.51
CA ASP A 93 -5.68 1.42 15.79
C ASP A 93 -7.20 1.25 16.00
N SER A 94 -8.00 2.08 15.34
CA SER A 94 -9.47 2.05 15.43
C SER A 94 -10.13 1.25 14.29
N VAL A 95 -9.42 0.96 13.19
CA VAL A 95 -9.98 0.19 12.08
C VAL A 95 -10.16 -1.27 12.47
N THR A 96 -11.39 -1.77 12.31
CA THR A 96 -11.74 -3.17 12.61
C THR A 96 -11.38 -4.12 11.47
N ASP A 97 -11.22 -5.41 11.79
CA ASP A 97 -11.05 -6.50 10.83
C ASP A 97 -12.12 -6.49 9.71
N ARG A 98 -13.38 -6.20 10.08
CA ARG A 98 -14.50 -6.10 9.13
C ARG A 98 -14.41 -4.87 8.23
N GLN A 99 -13.95 -3.74 8.77
CA GLN A 99 -13.71 -2.54 7.95
C GLN A 99 -12.61 -2.81 6.94
N LEU A 100 -11.52 -3.49 7.30
CA LEU A 100 -10.48 -3.89 6.36
C LEU A 100 -11.03 -4.74 5.21
N GLU A 101 -11.90 -5.71 5.48
CA GLU A 101 -12.58 -6.48 4.42
C GLU A 101 -13.47 -5.62 3.51
N THR A 102 -14.09 -4.58 4.06
CA THR A 102 -14.90 -3.64 3.28
C THR A 102 -14.03 -2.77 2.39
N LEU A 103 -12.94 -2.25 2.95
CA LEU A 103 -11.99 -1.38 2.24
C LEU A 103 -11.29 -2.14 1.12
N VAL A 104 -10.75 -3.33 1.38
CA VAL A 104 -9.99 -4.08 0.37
C VAL A 104 -10.87 -4.48 -0.83
N LYS A 105 -12.16 -4.74 -0.61
CA LYS A 105 -13.13 -5.03 -1.68
C LYS A 105 -13.49 -3.81 -2.53
N GLY A 106 -13.25 -2.60 -2.03
CA GLY A 106 -13.49 -1.35 -2.75
C GLY A 106 -12.31 -0.87 -3.60
N ILE A 107 -11.23 -1.64 -3.65
CA ILE A 107 -10.03 -1.34 -4.45
C ILE A 107 -10.25 -1.80 -5.89
N ASP A 108 -10.01 -0.89 -6.83
CA ASP A 108 -10.22 -1.09 -8.27
C ASP A 108 -9.01 -0.66 -9.12
N SER A 109 -7.87 -0.39 -8.48
CA SER A 109 -6.61 -0.08 -9.15
C SER A 109 -5.41 -0.49 -8.30
N TRP A 110 -4.27 -0.69 -8.96
CA TRP A 110 -3.04 -1.14 -8.30
C TRP A 110 -2.42 -0.05 -7.41
N ASP A 111 -2.56 1.23 -7.76
CA ASP A 111 -2.00 2.35 -7.01
C ASP A 111 -2.82 2.64 -5.75
N LEU A 112 -4.16 2.56 -5.82
CA LEU A 112 -5.02 2.64 -4.64
C LEU A 112 -4.73 1.47 -3.69
N CYS A 113 -4.51 0.27 -4.24
CA CYS A 113 -4.08 -0.90 -3.48
C CYS A 113 -2.81 -0.62 -2.70
N ASP A 114 -1.77 -0.14 -3.39
CA ASP A 114 -0.45 0.05 -2.80
C ASP A 114 -0.47 1.15 -1.74
N ASN A 115 -1.18 2.27 -1.99
CA ASN A 115 -1.37 3.34 -1.00
C ASN A 115 -2.18 2.84 0.22
N CYS A 116 -3.26 2.09 0.04
CA CYS A 116 -4.00 1.55 1.17
C CYS A 116 -3.16 0.59 2.01
N CYS A 117 -2.32 -0.23 1.36
CA CYS A 117 -1.40 -1.11 2.07
C CYS A 117 -0.34 -0.33 2.84
N SER A 118 0.19 0.75 2.25
CA SER A 118 1.27 1.54 2.84
C SER A 118 0.82 2.47 3.96
N GLU A 119 -0.35 3.09 3.81
CA GLU A 119 -0.84 4.11 4.73
C GLU A 119 -1.71 3.52 5.84
N LEU A 120 -2.44 2.43 5.57
CA LEU A 120 -3.40 1.87 6.51
C LEU A 120 -3.14 0.39 6.85
N PHE A 121 -3.29 -0.53 5.89
CA PHE A 121 -3.46 -1.95 6.20
C PHE A 121 -2.25 -2.55 6.94
N SER A 122 -1.03 -2.19 6.54
CA SER A 122 0.20 -2.67 7.16
C SER A 122 0.45 -2.09 8.56
N ASN A 123 -0.28 -1.04 8.94
CA ASN A 123 -0.12 -0.36 10.23
C ASN A 123 -1.15 -0.83 11.27
N THR A 124 -2.09 -1.71 10.89
CA THR A 124 -3.10 -2.25 11.80
C THR A 124 -2.59 -3.48 12.57
N VAL A 125 -3.18 -3.77 13.73
CA VAL A 125 -2.93 -5.01 14.48
C VAL A 125 -3.32 -6.29 13.72
N TYR A 126 -4.10 -6.17 12.64
CA TYR A 126 -4.55 -7.29 11.82
C TYR A 126 -3.61 -7.59 10.64
N ALA A 127 -2.50 -6.85 10.49
CA ALA A 127 -1.67 -6.90 9.28
C ALA A 127 -1.20 -8.33 8.93
N ASP A 128 -0.61 -9.06 9.88
CA ASP A 128 -0.11 -10.41 9.63
C ASP A 128 -1.26 -11.40 9.32
N LYS A 129 -2.40 -11.28 10.03
CA LYS A 129 -3.61 -12.05 9.74
C LYS A 129 -4.11 -11.78 8.30
N LYS A 130 -4.13 -10.51 7.87
CA LYS A 130 -4.58 -10.14 6.53
C LYS A 130 -3.62 -10.55 5.44
N ILE A 131 -2.31 -10.58 5.69
CA ILE A 131 -1.35 -11.20 4.77
C ILE A 131 -1.72 -12.66 4.52
N ASP A 132 -1.98 -13.43 5.59
CA ASP A 132 -2.30 -14.86 5.48
C ASP A 132 -3.65 -15.15 4.81
N GLU A 133 -4.64 -14.26 4.99
CA GLU A 133 -5.95 -14.39 4.38
C GLU A 133 -5.93 -13.93 2.91
N TRP A 134 -5.43 -12.72 2.65
CA TRP A 134 -5.55 -12.06 1.36
C TRP A 134 -4.67 -12.67 0.28
N THR A 135 -3.48 -13.17 0.61
CA THR A 135 -2.62 -13.87 -0.38
C THR A 135 -3.27 -15.10 -1.02
N LYS A 136 -4.29 -15.69 -0.37
CA LYS A 136 -5.02 -16.87 -0.84
C LYS A 136 -6.31 -16.53 -1.61
N ARG A 137 -6.66 -15.24 -1.72
CA ARG A 137 -7.93 -14.81 -2.31
C ARG A 137 -7.92 -14.89 -3.83
N SER A 138 -9.09 -15.10 -4.40
CA SER A 138 -9.26 -15.14 -5.86
C SER A 138 -9.41 -13.75 -6.46
N GLU A 139 -9.89 -12.77 -5.71
CA GLU A 139 -10.05 -11.40 -6.19
C GLU A 139 -8.69 -10.72 -6.42
N GLU A 140 -8.47 -10.14 -7.60
CA GLU A 140 -7.14 -9.70 -8.05
C GLU A 140 -6.49 -8.68 -7.10
N TYR A 141 -7.19 -7.60 -6.77
CA TYR A 141 -6.63 -6.56 -5.89
C TYR A 141 -6.57 -6.98 -4.42
N VAL A 142 -7.45 -7.86 -3.96
CA VAL A 142 -7.35 -8.44 -2.61
C VAL A 142 -6.09 -9.30 -2.52
N LYS A 143 -5.87 -10.18 -3.52
CA LYS A 143 -4.65 -10.99 -3.60
C LYS A 143 -3.40 -10.14 -3.70
N ARG A 144 -3.42 -9.10 -4.55
CA ARG A 144 -2.36 -8.09 -4.65
C ARG A 144 -2.06 -7.48 -3.28
N ALA A 145 -3.07 -7.01 -2.56
CA ALA A 145 -2.91 -6.37 -1.27
C ALA A 145 -2.14 -7.26 -0.28
N GLY A 146 -2.46 -8.56 -0.23
CA GLY A 146 -1.71 -9.53 0.58
C GLY A 146 -0.20 -9.53 0.28
N PHE A 147 0.19 -9.57 -0.99
CA PHE A 147 1.62 -9.55 -1.38
C PHE A 147 2.28 -8.18 -1.21
N VAL A 148 1.54 -7.09 -1.44
CA VAL A 148 2.06 -5.75 -1.18
C VAL A 148 2.31 -5.52 0.32
N MET A 149 1.45 -6.05 1.18
CA MET A 149 1.67 -6.01 2.63
C MET A 149 2.90 -6.83 3.05
N ILE A 150 3.20 -7.95 2.38
CA ILE A 150 4.49 -8.66 2.58
C ILE A 150 5.67 -7.75 2.23
N ALA A 151 5.61 -7.03 1.11
CA ALA A 151 6.67 -6.09 0.73
C ALA A 151 6.85 -4.98 1.78
N TYR A 152 5.76 -4.39 2.29
CA TYR A 152 5.83 -3.38 3.34
C TYR A 152 6.32 -3.92 4.68
N LYS A 153 5.93 -5.15 5.07
CA LYS A 153 6.51 -5.83 6.24
C LYS A 153 8.01 -5.96 6.07
N ALA A 154 8.48 -6.40 4.90
CA ALA A 154 9.91 -6.53 4.63
C ALA A 154 10.65 -5.19 4.62
N LEU A 155 10.00 -4.09 4.23
CA LEU A 155 10.58 -2.74 4.24
C LEU A 155 10.63 -2.10 5.63
N ARG A 156 9.65 -2.35 6.50
CA ARG A 156 9.41 -1.55 7.71
C ARG A 156 9.61 -2.30 9.02
N ASP A 157 9.35 -3.61 9.03
CA ASP A 157 9.42 -4.39 10.26
C ASP A 157 10.88 -4.72 10.58
N ALA A 158 11.54 -3.85 11.33
CA ALA A 158 12.94 -4.03 11.71
C ALA A 158 13.15 -5.20 12.71
N ASN A 159 12.08 -5.64 13.37
CA ASN A 159 12.14 -6.65 14.43
C ASN A 159 11.79 -8.06 13.92
N ALA A 160 11.13 -8.18 12.77
CA ALA A 160 10.82 -9.47 12.16
C ALA A 160 12.10 -10.28 11.89
N SER A 161 12.06 -11.53 12.35
CA SER A 161 13.13 -12.51 12.19
C SER A 161 13.19 -13.03 10.76
N ASN A 162 14.32 -13.63 10.38
CA ASN A 162 14.40 -14.34 9.10
C ASN A 162 13.35 -15.46 8.98
N SER A 163 13.00 -16.09 10.11
CA SER A 163 11.98 -17.13 10.12
C SER A 163 10.61 -16.59 9.73
N ASP A 164 10.27 -15.35 10.13
CA ASP A 164 9.00 -14.69 9.79
C ASP A 164 8.82 -14.51 8.28
N PHE A 165 9.89 -14.19 7.56
CA PHE A 165 9.84 -14.08 6.10
C PHE A 165 9.87 -15.43 5.40
N ARG A 166 10.61 -16.40 5.91
CA ARG A 166 10.63 -17.76 5.36
C ARG A 166 9.25 -18.42 5.39
N ARG A 167 8.41 -18.12 6.41
CA ARG A 167 7.02 -18.62 6.46
C ARG A 167 6.22 -18.17 5.23
N LEU A 168 6.51 -16.96 4.72
CA LEU A 168 5.80 -16.32 3.61
C LEU A 168 6.20 -16.88 2.22
N PHE A 169 7.27 -17.66 2.13
CA PHE A 169 7.72 -18.25 0.87
C PHE A 169 6.74 -19.24 0.29
N LYS A 170 5.95 -19.91 1.14
CA LYS A 170 4.88 -20.78 0.66
C LYS A 170 3.84 -19.98 -0.12
N GLN A 171 3.36 -18.86 0.43
CA GLN A 171 2.40 -17.97 -0.25
C GLN A 171 2.96 -17.46 -1.59
N ILE A 172 4.25 -17.11 -1.64
CA ILE A 172 4.93 -16.67 -2.87
C ILE A 172 4.97 -17.81 -3.91
N THR A 173 5.31 -19.02 -3.48
CA THR A 173 5.38 -20.20 -4.36
C THR A 173 4.00 -20.56 -4.92
N ASP A 174 2.99 -20.60 -4.05
CA ASP A 174 1.61 -20.94 -4.40
C ASP A 174 1.00 -19.93 -5.40
N ALA A 175 1.49 -18.68 -5.42
CA ALA A 175 1.00 -17.62 -6.32
C ALA A 175 1.93 -17.32 -7.49
N ALA A 176 3.07 -18.01 -7.63
CA ALA A 176 4.05 -17.72 -8.68
C ALA A 176 3.48 -17.96 -10.09
N SER A 177 2.58 -18.92 -10.24
CA SER A 177 1.90 -19.24 -11.50
C SER A 177 0.65 -18.39 -11.80
N ASP A 178 0.38 -17.38 -10.98
CA ASP A 178 -0.76 -16.48 -11.20
C ASP A 178 -0.47 -15.51 -12.35
N GLU A 179 -1.06 -15.75 -13.52
CA GLU A 179 -0.75 -15.00 -14.74
C GLU A 179 -1.23 -13.54 -14.75
N ARG A 180 -2.06 -13.16 -13.76
CA ARG A 180 -2.58 -11.79 -13.65
C ARG A 180 -1.47 -10.80 -13.34
N ASN A 181 -1.33 -9.81 -14.22
CA ASN A 181 -0.21 -8.86 -14.20
C ASN A 181 -0.02 -8.15 -12.86
N TYR A 182 -1.12 -7.73 -12.22
CA TYR A 182 -1.04 -7.01 -10.94
C TYR A 182 -0.71 -7.93 -9.75
N VAL A 183 -1.07 -9.21 -9.82
CA VAL A 183 -0.69 -10.20 -8.80
C VAL A 183 0.77 -10.56 -8.95
N LYS A 184 1.22 -11.02 -10.13
CA LYS A 184 2.61 -11.45 -10.32
C LYS A 184 3.64 -10.36 -10.04
N LYS A 185 3.32 -9.10 -10.38
CA LYS A 185 4.16 -7.94 -10.03
C LYS A 185 4.29 -7.76 -8.51
N ALA A 186 3.20 -7.96 -7.75
CA ALA A 186 3.24 -7.87 -6.30
C ALA A 186 3.97 -9.06 -5.66
N VAL A 187 3.79 -10.29 -6.19
CA VAL A 187 4.56 -11.48 -5.76
C VAL A 187 6.06 -11.25 -5.98
N SER A 188 6.45 -10.77 -7.17
CA SER A 188 7.85 -10.43 -7.45
C SER A 188 8.37 -9.34 -6.53
N TRP A 189 7.60 -8.27 -6.30
CA TRP A 189 8.00 -7.19 -5.41
C TRP A 189 8.19 -7.67 -3.97
N ALA A 190 7.26 -8.46 -3.44
CA ALA A 190 7.36 -9.07 -2.11
C ALA A 190 8.66 -9.86 -1.94
N LEU A 191 8.97 -10.76 -2.90
CA LEU A 191 10.19 -11.57 -2.83
C LEU A 191 11.47 -10.72 -2.91
N ARG A 192 11.47 -9.67 -3.75
CA ARG A 192 12.60 -8.74 -3.87
C ARG A 192 12.81 -7.97 -2.56
N GLU A 193 11.76 -7.48 -1.91
CA GLU A 193 11.92 -6.77 -0.63
C GLU A 193 12.39 -7.69 0.49
N ILE A 194 11.91 -8.94 0.55
CA ILE A 194 12.44 -9.93 1.50
C ILE A 194 13.95 -10.14 1.28
N GLY A 195 14.35 -10.38 0.03
CA GLY A 195 15.76 -10.62 -0.32
C GLY A 195 16.67 -9.40 -0.14
N LYS A 196 16.12 -8.19 0.01
CA LYS A 196 16.89 -6.97 0.28
C LYS A 196 17.17 -6.75 1.77
N ARG A 197 16.59 -7.52 2.67
CA ARG A 197 16.70 -7.26 4.11
C ARG A 197 18.08 -7.54 4.68
N ASN A 198 18.66 -8.69 4.34
CA ASN A 198 19.98 -9.13 4.82
C ASN A 198 20.52 -10.24 3.91
N VAL A 199 21.80 -10.60 4.10
CA VAL A 199 22.49 -11.61 3.29
C VAL A 199 21.80 -12.97 3.34
N THR A 200 21.30 -13.42 4.51
CA THR A 200 20.62 -14.72 4.63
C THR A 200 19.34 -14.77 3.80
N LEU A 201 18.46 -13.77 3.96
CA LEU A 201 17.21 -13.71 3.19
C LEU A 201 17.46 -13.44 1.71
N ASN A 202 18.56 -12.77 1.36
CA ASN A 202 18.97 -12.61 -0.04
C ASN A 202 19.24 -13.97 -0.70
N THR A 203 20.07 -14.80 -0.05
CA THR A 203 20.37 -16.16 -0.52
C THR A 203 19.10 -16.99 -0.61
N ASP A 204 18.27 -16.98 0.43
CA ASP A 204 17.04 -17.79 0.42
C ASP A 204 16.06 -17.33 -0.68
N ALA A 205 15.92 -16.02 -0.91
CA ALA A 205 15.05 -15.47 -1.94
C ALA A 205 15.54 -15.76 -3.35
N ILE A 206 16.87 -15.74 -3.58
CA ILE A 206 17.48 -16.14 -4.85
C ILE A 206 17.24 -17.63 -5.11
N HIS A 207 17.47 -18.48 -4.11
CA HIS A 207 17.24 -19.92 -4.25
C HIS A 207 15.76 -20.19 -4.56
N LEU A 208 14.83 -19.54 -3.85
CA LEU A 208 13.41 -19.66 -4.16
C LEU A 208 13.12 -19.24 -5.60
N ALA A 209 13.64 -18.09 -6.05
CA ALA A 209 13.46 -17.62 -7.42
C ALA A 209 14.01 -18.62 -8.46
N GLU A 210 15.14 -19.29 -8.18
CA GLU A 210 15.70 -20.34 -9.05
C GLU A 210 14.78 -21.58 -9.10
N GLU A 211 14.12 -21.95 -7.99
CA GLU A 211 13.10 -22.99 -8.00
C GLU A 211 11.82 -22.58 -8.77
N LEU A 212 11.37 -21.33 -8.63
CA LEU A 212 10.21 -20.83 -9.38
C LEU A 212 10.43 -20.89 -10.89
N ALA A 213 11.67 -20.71 -11.37
CA ALA A 213 12.00 -20.80 -12.79
C ALA A 213 11.76 -22.20 -13.40
N LYS A 214 11.70 -23.24 -12.56
CA LYS A 214 11.46 -24.62 -12.99
C LYS A 214 9.98 -24.93 -13.18
N GLN A 215 9.08 -24.04 -12.75
CA GLN A 215 7.65 -24.18 -13.00
C GLN A 215 7.34 -23.90 -14.47
N ASP A 216 6.39 -24.65 -15.01
CA ASP A 216 5.85 -24.41 -16.36
C ASP A 216 4.83 -23.25 -16.32
N SER A 217 5.32 -22.04 -16.08
CA SER A 217 4.52 -20.81 -16.07
C SER A 217 5.37 -19.59 -16.47
N ASP A 218 4.84 -18.81 -17.41
CA ASP A 218 5.44 -17.56 -17.85
C ASP A 218 5.54 -16.55 -16.70
N SER A 219 4.52 -16.49 -15.85
CA SER A 219 4.54 -15.67 -14.64
C SER A 219 5.70 -16.08 -13.71
N ALA A 220 5.84 -17.37 -13.41
CA ALA A 220 6.88 -17.85 -12.49
C ALA A 220 8.30 -17.58 -13.03
N GLN A 221 8.52 -17.81 -14.33
CA GLN A 221 9.78 -17.50 -15.00
C GLN A 221 10.07 -15.99 -15.02
N TRP A 222 9.05 -15.14 -15.23
CA TRP A 222 9.21 -13.69 -15.19
C TRP A 222 9.55 -13.20 -13.78
N ILE A 223 8.86 -13.70 -12.75
CA ILE A 223 9.14 -13.40 -11.34
C ILE A 223 10.59 -13.76 -11.02
N SER A 224 11.03 -14.96 -11.41
CA SER A 224 12.39 -15.44 -11.19
C SER A 224 13.44 -14.49 -11.78
N LYS A 225 13.31 -14.19 -13.08
CA LYS A 225 14.24 -13.27 -13.78
C LYS A 225 14.29 -11.90 -13.10
N SER A 226 13.13 -11.34 -12.76
CA SER A 226 13.04 -10.05 -12.09
C SER A 226 13.72 -10.05 -10.71
N VAL A 227 13.48 -11.09 -9.91
CA VAL A 227 14.04 -11.24 -8.56
C VAL A 227 15.55 -11.42 -8.61
N ILE A 228 16.02 -12.37 -9.42
CA ILE A 228 17.46 -12.67 -9.55
C ILE A 228 18.22 -11.45 -10.05
N SER A 229 17.70 -10.77 -11.09
CA SER A 229 18.35 -9.59 -11.66
C SER A 229 18.52 -8.46 -10.64
N GLU A 230 17.53 -8.20 -9.79
CA GLU A 230 17.64 -7.14 -8.79
C GLU A 230 18.51 -7.57 -7.60
N LEU A 231 18.28 -8.77 -7.07
CA LEU A 231 18.95 -9.23 -5.86
C LEU A 231 20.44 -9.52 -6.08
N LYS A 232 20.85 -9.98 -7.28
CA LYS A 232 22.27 -10.18 -7.63
C LYS A 232 22.95 -8.90 -8.14
N SER A 233 22.24 -7.77 -8.26
CA SER A 233 22.85 -6.52 -8.72
C SER A 233 23.96 -6.04 -7.77
N GLU A 234 25.00 -5.43 -8.32
CA GLU A 234 26.13 -4.90 -7.55
C GLU A 234 25.67 -3.94 -6.44
N LYS A 235 24.69 -3.07 -6.74
CA LYS A 235 24.11 -2.13 -5.78
C LYS A 235 23.56 -2.85 -4.54
N ILE A 236 22.78 -3.92 -4.73
CA ILE A 236 22.19 -4.67 -3.61
C ILE A 236 23.28 -5.47 -2.89
N GLN A 237 24.15 -6.16 -3.62
CA GLN A 237 25.21 -6.98 -3.03
C GLN A 237 26.19 -6.14 -2.19
N ASN A 238 26.60 -4.96 -2.68
CA ASN A 238 27.48 -4.06 -1.94
C ASN A 238 26.81 -3.53 -0.68
N ARG A 239 25.53 -3.14 -0.74
CA ARG A 239 24.77 -2.69 0.43
C ARG A 239 24.67 -3.80 1.50
N LEU A 240 24.39 -5.04 1.10
CA LEU A 240 24.24 -6.16 2.03
C LEU A 240 25.58 -6.56 2.68
N LYS A 241 26.68 -6.57 1.90
CA LYS A 241 28.04 -6.80 2.43
C LYS A 241 28.45 -5.74 3.46
N ALA A 242 28.13 -4.47 3.19
CA ALA A 242 28.41 -3.38 4.13
C ALA A 242 27.67 -3.56 5.47
N GLN A 243 26.43 -4.08 5.46
CA GLN A 243 25.67 -4.34 6.69
C GLN A 243 26.27 -5.47 7.55
N THR A 244 26.93 -6.47 6.93
CA THR A 244 27.59 -7.56 7.65
C THR A 244 28.97 -7.19 8.21
N GLY A 245 29.68 -6.23 7.60
CA GLY A 245 31.01 -5.80 8.05
C GLY A 245 31.03 -4.84 9.25
N HIS A 246 29.87 -4.41 9.75
CA HIS A 246 29.72 -3.53 10.92
C HIS A 246 29.25 -4.28 12.19
N ARG A 247 29.36 -5.62 12.20
CA ARG A 247 29.11 -6.48 13.36
C ARG A 247 30.39 -7.20 13.72
#